data_AF-A0A7C6ZCL3-F1
#
_entry.id   AF-A0A7C6ZCL3-F1
#
_cell.length_a   1.000
_cell.length_b   1.000
_cell.length_c   1.000
_cell.angle_alpha   90.00
_cell.angle_beta   90.00
_cell.angle_gamma   90.00
#
_symmetry.space_group_name_H-M   'P 1'
#
loop_
_entity.id
_entity.type
_entity.pdbx_description
1 polymer ?
#
loop_
_entity_poly.entity_id
_entity_poly.type
_entity_poly.pdbx_seq_one_letter_code
_entity_poly.pdbx_strand_id
1 'polypeptide(L)' 'MKVSDYCEGPLDGDTGRPLKWWIFAPEYCGVVLYIKVALCSGRCICKSFHKAQYEVTYPFKKEVEA' A
#
# COMPACT_ATOMS: atom_id res chain seq x y z
N MET A 1 3.58 -9.60 -0.44
CA MET A 1 3.24 -8.42 -1.26
C MET A 1 4.08 -8.46 -2.53
N LYS A 2 3.45 -8.24 -3.67
CA LYS A 2 4.04 -8.23 -5.01
C LYS A 2 3.99 -6.79 -5.55
N VAL A 3 4.74 -6.53 -6.62
CA VAL A 3 4.70 -5.23 -7.32
C VAL A 3 3.30 -4.89 -7.82
N SER A 4 2.52 -5.89 -8.24
CA SER A 4 1.11 -5.74 -8.63
C SER A 4 0.17 -5.31 -7.51
N ASP A 5 0.59 -5.44 -6.25
CA ASP A 5 -0.21 -5.03 -5.09
C ASP A 5 0.03 -3.56 -4.74
N TYR A 6 1.00 -2.89 -5.38
CA TYR A 6 1.28 -1.48 -5.17
C TYR A 6 0.11 -0.62 -5.66
N CYS A 7 -0.25 0.38 -4.85
CA CYS A 7 -1.30 1.34 -5.19
C CYS A 7 -0.72 2.74 -5.37
N GLU A 8 0.00 3.25 -4.37
CA GLU A 8 0.37 4.66 -4.31
C GLU A 8 1.61 4.88 -3.45
N GLY A 9 2.39 5.90 -3.77
CA GLY A 9 3.62 6.28 -3.06
C GLY A 9 4.70 6.82 -4.00
N PRO A 10 5.81 7.31 -3.45
CA PRO A 10 6.00 7.70 -2.06
C PRO A 10 5.11 8.91 -1.70
N LEU A 11 4.34 8.80 -0.62
CA LEU A 11 3.54 9.88 -0.06
C LEU A 11 4.27 10.57 1.09
N ASP A 12 4.15 11.88 1.17
CA ASP A 12 4.60 12.61 2.36
C ASP A 12 3.77 12.27 3.59
N GLY A 13 4.39 12.35 4.76
CA GLY A 13 3.74 12.09 6.03
C GLY A 13 3.04 13.34 6.57
N ASP A 14 1.78 13.21 6.98
CA ASP A 14 0.99 14.32 7.54
C ASP A 14 1.36 14.70 8.99
N THR A 15 2.17 13.89 9.68
CA THR A 15 2.35 13.98 11.14
C THR A 15 3.82 13.97 11.54
N GLY A 16 4.51 15.10 11.38
CA GLY A 16 5.77 15.45 12.09
C GLY A 16 6.98 14.52 11.92
N ARG A 17 6.88 13.44 11.15
CA ARG A 17 7.98 12.52 10.84
C ARG A 17 8.25 12.60 9.35
N PRO A 18 9.51 12.87 8.93
CA PRO A 18 9.89 12.97 7.52
C PRO A 18 9.99 11.58 6.87
N LEU A 19 8.93 10.78 7.01
CA LEU A 19 8.83 9.45 6.43
C LEU A 19 8.02 9.52 5.14
N LYS A 20 8.52 8.84 4.12
CA LYS A 20 7.76 8.54 2.92
C LYS A 20 6.93 7.28 3.14
N TRP A 21 5.68 7.29 2.69
CA TRP A 21 4.73 6.20 2.86
C TRP A 21 4.39 5.57 1.52
N TRP A 22 4.24 4.26 1.53
CA TRP A 22 3.75 3.47 0.40
C TRP A 22 2.47 2.76 0.81
N ILE A 23 1.52 2.75 -0.10
CA ILE A 23 0.26 2.04 0.03
C ILE A 23 0.30 0.84 -0.89
N PHE A 24 -0.08 -0.30 -0.32
CA PHE A 24 -0.28 -1.52 -1.05
C PHE A 24 -1.63 -2.11 -0.67
N ALA A 25 -2.27 -2.76 -1.63
CA ALA A 25 -3.55 -3.41 -1.44
C ALA A 25 -3.57 -4.87 -1.91
N PRO A 26 -2.81 -5.78 -1.26
CA PRO A 26 -2.86 -7.19 -1.61
C PRO A 26 -4.24 -7.79 -1.32
N GLU A 27 -4.61 -8.78 -2.11
CA GLU A 27 -5.75 -9.64 -1.83
C GLU A 27 -5.32 -10.83 -0.96
N TYR A 28 -6.03 -11.06 0.14
CA TYR A 28 -5.80 -12.18 1.03
C TYR A 28 -7.15 -12.78 1.46
N CYS A 29 -7.35 -14.07 1.21
CA CYS A 29 -8.61 -14.77 1.48
C CYS A 29 -9.85 -14.05 0.88
N GLY A 30 -9.74 -13.53 -0.34
CA GLY A 30 -10.81 -12.79 -1.02
C GLY A 30 -11.06 -11.38 -0.46
N VAL A 31 -10.19 -10.88 0.43
CA VAL A 31 -10.30 -9.54 1.02
C VAL A 31 -9.12 -8.69 0.56
N VAL A 32 -9.42 -7.52 0.02
CA VAL A 32 -8.41 -6.50 -0.28
C VAL A 32 -8.01 -5.79 1.02
N LEU A 33 -6.73 -5.83 1.37
CA LEU A 33 -6.18 -5.23 2.59
C LEU A 33 -5.48 -3.92 2.25
N TYR A 34 -5.90 -2.79 2.81
CA TYR A 34 -5.16 -1.54 2.73
C TYR A 34 -4.00 -1.55 3.74
N ILE A 35 -2.77 -1.46 3.24
CA ILE A 35 -1.56 -1.48 4.06
C ILE A 35 -0.73 -0.22 3.73
N LYS A 36 -0.53 0.66 4.73
CA LYS A 36 0.30 1.87 4.61
C LYS A 36 1.59 1.70 5.41
N VAL A 37 2.74 1.66 4.73
CA VAL A 37 4.04 1.39 5.34
C VAL A 37 5.09 2.45 4.99
N ALA A 38 6.10 2.61 5.84
CA ALA A 38 7.29 3.40 5.57
C ALA A 38 8.55 2.58 5.88
N LEU A 39 9.64 2.85 5.17
CA LEU A 39 10.95 2.31 5.48
C LEU A 39 11.77 3.36 6.23
N CYS A 40 12.32 3.00 7.38
CA CYS A 40 13.16 3.88 8.19
C CYS A 40 14.28 3.08 8.85
N SER A 41 15.54 3.45 8.57
CA SER A 41 16.72 2.82 9.17
C SER A 41 16.71 1.28 9.12
N GLY A 42 16.39 0.73 7.95
CA GLY A 42 16.32 -0.73 7.73
C GLY A 42 15.09 -1.42 8.35
N ARG A 43 14.13 -0.67 8.92
CA ARG A 43 12.89 -1.19 9.49
C ARG A 43 11.69 -0.81 8.64
N CYS A 44 10.68 -1.68 8.63
CA CYS A 44 9.35 -1.39 8.09
C CYS A 44 8.44 -0.92 9.22
N ILE A 45 7.82 0.25 9.05
CA ILE A 45 6.85 0.82 9.97
C ILE A 45 5.47 0.70 9.32
N CYS A 46 4.53 0.02 9.98
CA CYS A 46 3.15 -0.07 9.54
C CYS A 46 2.30 1.02 10.21
N LYS A 47 1.75 1.96 9.43
CA LYS A 47 0.86 3.02 9.93
C LYS A 47 -0.61 2.61 9.90
N SER A 48 -1.03 1.85 8.89
CA SER A 48 -2.41 1.39 8.75
C SER A 48 -2.44 -0.01 8.16
N PHE A 49 -3.28 -0.87 8.73
CA PHE A 49 -3.56 -2.22 8.24
C PHE A 49 -5.05 -2.50 8.50
N HIS A 50 -5.86 -2.52 7.45
CA HIS A 50 -7.28 -2.83 7.55
C HIS A 50 -7.84 -3.30 6.21
N LYS A 51 -9.08 -3.78 6.18
CA LYS A 51 -9.80 -4.01 4.91
C LYS A 51 -9.93 -2.69 4.14
N ALA A 52 -9.69 -2.70 2.84
CA ALA A 52 -9.90 -1.54 1.99
C ALA A 52 -11.38 -1.12 2.04
N GLN A 53 -11.63 0.15 2.34
CA GLN A 53 -12.98 0.72 2.45
C GLN A 53 -13.50 1.25 1.11
N TYR A 54 -12.59 1.52 0.18
CA TYR A 54 -12.86 2.04 -1.15
C TYR A 54 -12.10 1.20 -2.18
N GLU A 55 -12.51 1.33 -3.44
CA GLU A 55 -11.74 0.77 -4.55
C GLU A 55 -10.32 1.35 -4.57
N VAL A 56 -9.38 0.49 -4.94
CA VAL A 56 -7.95 0.80 -4.98
C VAL A 56 -7.46 0.67 -6.42
N THR A 57 -6.68 1.65 -6.86
CA THR A 57 -6.03 1.61 -8.18
C THR A 57 -4.68 0.93 -8.05
N TYR A 58 -4.32 0.11 -9.05
CA TYR A 58 -3.07 -0.64 -9.07
C TYR A 58 -2.25 -0.29 -10.32
N PRO A 59 -1.31 0.67 -10.23
CA PRO A 59 -0.56 1.16 -11.41
C PRO A 59 0.25 0.07 -12.14
N PHE A 60 0.55 -1.05 -11.46
CA PHE A 60 1.36 -2.13 -12.01
C PHE A 60 0.62 -3.47 -12.11
N LYS A 61 -0.68 -3.51 -11.78
CA LYS A 61 -1.48 -4.72 -12.04
C LYS A 61 -1.91 -4.65 -13.50
N LYS A 62 -1.36 -5.54 -14.33
CA LYS A 62 -1.82 -5.68 -15.71
C LYS A 62 -3.30 -6.01 -15.66
N GLU A 63 -4.11 -5.27 -16.43
CA GLU A 63 -5.45 -5.74 -16.76
C GLU A 63 -5.26 -7.11 -17.43
N VAL A 64 -5.88 -8.13 -16.88
CA VAL A 64 -5.99 -9.40 -17.59
C VAL A 64 -6.95 -9.08 -18.73
N GLU A 65 -6.45 -9.03 -19.96
CA GLU A 65 -7.28 -8.94 -21.16
C GLU A 65 -8.37 -10.01 -21.07
N ALA A 66 -9.63 -9.56 -21.18
CA ALA A 66 -10.82 -10.38 -21.09
C ALA A 66 -10.97 -11.29 -22.32
#